data_AF-A0A0L7K2G8-F1
#
_entry.id   AF-A0A0L7K2G8-F1
#
_cell.length_a   1.000
_cell.length_b   1.000
_cell.length_c   1.000
_cell.angle_alpha   90.00
_cell.angle_beta   90.00
_cell.angle_gamma   90.00
#
_symmetry.space_group_name_H-M   'P 1'
#
loop_
_entity.id
_entity.type
_entity.pdbx_description
1 polymer ?
#
loop_
_entity_poly.entity_id
_entity_poly.type
_entity_poly.pdbx_seq_one_letter_code
_entity_poly.pdbx_strand_id
1 'polypeptide(L)'
;MGQGKSQFTVEELQDYEDLTYFTKKEVFAHSKFKALAPEKVGHNKNAKLPMAKILQYPELRVNPFRDRICKVFSSSNDGDCTFEDFLDMMSVFSEMAPKAVKAEHAFRIFDFDGDDMIGVSDLREVIERLCGPELKLADSELQTLVQNVLEEADLDDDGALSFA
;
A
#
# COMPACT_ATOMS: atom_id res chain seq x y z
N MET A 1 9.26 35.91 4.68
CA MET A 1 9.05 35.54 6.10
C MET A 1 7.73 34.79 6.19
N GLY A 2 7.76 33.48 6.42
CA GLY A 2 6.55 32.66 6.48
C GLY A 2 6.80 31.45 7.37
N GLN A 3 6.79 31.68 8.68
CA GLN A 3 6.80 30.61 9.67
C GLN A 3 5.46 29.88 9.61
N GLY A 4 5.46 28.68 9.02
CA GLY A 4 4.40 27.72 9.25
C GLY A 4 4.40 27.35 10.73
N LYS A 5 3.36 27.73 11.45
CA LYS A 5 3.16 27.32 12.84
C LYS A 5 2.91 25.80 12.86
N SER A 6 3.95 25.02 13.16
CA SER A 6 3.76 23.66 13.66
C SER A 6 2.93 23.74 14.94
N GLN A 7 1.81 23.01 14.96
CA GLN A 7 0.82 23.02 16.04
C GLN A 7 1.19 22.12 17.22
N PHE A 8 2.43 21.66 17.29
CA PHE A 8 2.98 20.88 18.39
C PHE A 8 4.11 21.67 19.01
N THR A 9 4.13 21.78 20.34
CA THR A 9 5.31 22.31 21.03
C THR A 9 6.47 21.33 20.86
N VAL A 10 7.69 21.86 20.84
CA VAL A 10 8.92 21.06 20.74
C VAL A 10 8.96 19.98 21.83
N GLU A 11 8.36 20.27 22.98
CA GLU A 11 8.21 19.37 24.13
C GLU A 11 7.27 18.19 23.86
N GLU A 12 6.14 18.36 23.17
CA GLU A 12 5.29 17.22 22.78
C GLU A 12 5.98 16.34 21.74
N LEU A 13 6.74 16.94 20.81
CA LEU A 13 7.57 16.18 19.87
C LEU A 13 8.64 15.35 20.59
N GLN A 14 9.24 15.91 21.64
CA GLN A 14 10.21 15.21 22.48
C GLN A 14 9.56 14.14 23.36
N ASP A 15 8.39 14.38 23.96
CA ASP A 15 7.66 13.38 24.73
C ASP A 15 7.24 12.17 23.87
N TYR A 16 6.90 12.39 22.59
CA TYR A 16 6.69 11.31 21.63
C TYR A 16 7.99 10.60 21.22
N GLU A 17 9.13 11.29 21.21
CA GLU A 17 10.47 10.74 20.95
C GLU A 17 11.02 9.94 22.16
N ASP A 18 10.62 10.31 23.39
CA ASP A 18 11.14 9.74 24.65
C ASP A 18 10.26 8.60 25.21
N LEU A 19 8.92 8.69 25.07
CA LEU A 19 7.99 7.68 25.62
C LEU A 19 7.74 6.51 24.69
N THR A 20 8.10 6.63 23.43
CA THR A 20 7.84 5.58 22.45
C THR A 20 9.04 5.46 21.51
N TYR A 21 9.48 4.24 21.23
CA TYR A 21 10.59 3.91 20.32
C TYR A 21 10.30 4.26 18.85
N PHE A 22 9.62 5.38 18.60
CA PHE A 22 9.01 5.70 17.32
C PHE A 22 10.03 6.43 16.45
N THR A 23 10.36 5.81 15.32
CA THR A 23 11.33 6.39 14.38
C THR A 23 10.73 7.68 13.78
N LYS A 24 11.56 8.67 13.42
CA LYS A 24 11.15 9.95 12.79
C LYS A 24 10.15 9.80 11.62
N LYS A 25 10.07 8.61 11.03
CA LYS A 25 9.13 8.21 9.98
C LYS A 25 7.68 8.17 10.47
N GLU A 26 7.43 7.75 11.71
CA GLU A 26 6.08 7.66 12.29
C GLU A 26 5.53 9.05 12.64
N VAL A 27 6.40 9.97 13.07
CA VAL A 27 6.05 11.38 13.26
C VAL A 27 5.69 12.05 11.92
N PHE A 28 6.43 11.73 10.86
CA PHE A 28 6.16 12.22 9.52
C PHE A 28 4.86 11.64 8.94
N ALA A 29 4.62 10.34 9.12
CA ALA A 29 3.40 9.67 8.72
C ALA A 29 2.18 10.21 9.50
N HIS A 30 2.32 10.47 10.80
CA HIS A 30 1.29 11.12 11.61
C HIS A 30 0.96 12.54 11.11
N SER A 31 1.98 13.32 10.75
CA SER A 31 1.78 14.64 10.14
C SER A 31 1.04 14.56 8.80
N LYS A 32 1.40 13.61 7.93
CA LYS A 32 0.71 13.34 6.66
C LYS A 32 -0.73 12.85 6.88
N PHE A 33 -0.98 11.97 7.84
CA PHE A 33 -2.31 11.46 8.18
C PHE A 33 -3.22 12.57 8.72
N LYS A 34 -2.69 13.43 9.60
CA LYS A 34 -3.39 14.63 10.09
C LYS A 34 -3.70 15.63 8.98
N ALA A 35 -2.82 15.77 7.98
CA ALA A 35 -3.06 16.61 6.81
C ALA A 35 -4.21 16.07 5.92
N LEU A 36 -4.42 14.76 5.89
CA LEU A 36 -5.47 14.10 5.10
C LEU A 36 -6.88 14.23 5.72
N ALA A 37 -6.99 14.25 7.05
CA ALA A 37 -8.25 14.59 7.73
C ALA A 37 -8.05 15.36 9.06
N PRO A 38 -7.87 16.68 9.00
CA PRO A 38 -7.74 17.50 10.20
C PRO A 38 -9.00 17.48 11.09
N GLU A 39 -10.17 17.22 10.51
CA GLU A 39 -11.46 17.20 11.23
C GLU A 39 -11.69 15.94 12.10
N LYS A 40 -11.11 14.78 11.74
CA LYS A 40 -11.30 13.52 12.49
C LYS A 40 -10.16 13.22 13.46
N VAL A 41 -8.93 13.64 13.13
CA VAL A 41 -7.72 13.35 13.92
C VAL A 41 -7.61 14.25 15.16
N GLY A 42 -8.28 15.42 15.17
CA GLY A 42 -8.24 16.35 16.30
C GLY A 42 -8.85 15.85 17.61
N HIS A 43 -9.71 14.82 17.56
CA HIS A 43 -10.42 14.32 18.75
C HIS A 43 -10.20 12.83 19.06
N ASN A 44 -9.57 12.05 18.17
CA ASN A 44 -9.41 10.62 18.39
C ASN A 44 -8.09 10.11 17.84
N LYS A 45 -7.23 9.57 18.71
CA LYS A 45 -5.95 8.92 18.34
C LYS A 45 -6.16 7.69 17.45
N ASN A 46 -7.37 7.12 17.45
CA ASN A 46 -7.78 5.97 16.65
C ASN A 46 -8.69 6.34 15.46
N ALA A 47 -8.65 7.59 15.00
CA ALA A 47 -9.49 8.03 13.89
C ALA A 47 -9.22 7.21 12.63
N LYS A 48 -10.27 6.55 12.11
CA LYS A 48 -10.19 5.86 10.81
C LYS A 48 -10.42 6.85 9.67
N LEU A 49 -9.58 6.76 8.64
CA LEU A 49 -9.71 7.51 7.41
C LEU A 49 -10.44 6.66 6.37
N PRO A 50 -11.45 7.23 5.70
CA PRO A 50 -12.06 6.54 4.58
C PRO A 50 -11.02 6.38 3.46
N MET A 51 -11.01 5.22 2.82
CA MET A 51 -10.13 4.90 1.70
C MET A 51 -10.18 5.95 0.59
N ALA A 52 -11.33 6.59 0.36
CA ALA A 52 -11.46 7.71 -0.58
C ALA A 52 -10.50 8.89 -0.31
N LYS A 53 -10.09 9.11 0.95
CA LYS A 53 -9.08 10.12 1.33
C LYS A 53 -7.66 9.60 1.12
N ILE A 54 -7.40 8.33 1.42
CA ILE A 54 -6.11 7.68 1.18
C ILE A 54 -5.80 7.63 -0.33
N LEU A 55 -6.81 7.33 -1.16
CA LEU A 55 -6.68 7.31 -2.63
C LEU A 55 -6.40 8.69 -3.25
N GLN A 56 -6.75 9.78 -2.55
CA GLN A 56 -6.39 11.15 -2.98
C GLN A 56 -4.93 11.48 -2.75
N TYR A 57 -4.21 10.64 -2.00
CA TYR A 57 -2.82 10.85 -1.70
C TYR A 57 -1.98 10.81 -2.98
N PRO A 58 -1.16 11.83 -3.29
CA PRO A 58 -0.49 11.94 -4.59
C PRO A 58 0.40 10.75 -4.93
N GLU A 59 1.04 10.12 -3.93
CA GLU A 59 1.89 8.94 -4.12
C GLU A 59 1.07 7.70 -4.49
N LEU A 60 -0.16 7.56 -3.98
CA LEU A 60 -1.07 6.47 -4.32
C LEU A 60 -1.91 6.77 -5.55
N ARG A 61 -2.23 8.03 -5.82
CA ARG A 61 -3.10 8.45 -6.94
C ARG A 61 -2.53 8.04 -8.30
N VAL A 62 -1.21 8.04 -8.43
CA VAL A 62 -0.51 7.63 -9.66
C VAL A 62 -0.34 6.11 -9.78
N ASN A 63 -0.61 5.36 -8.71
CA ASN A 63 -0.41 3.92 -8.69
C ASN A 63 -1.67 3.18 -9.19
N PRO A 64 -1.59 2.36 -10.23
CA PRO A 64 -2.74 1.60 -10.75
C PRO A 64 -3.28 0.57 -9.75
N PHE A 65 -2.47 0.17 -8.75
CA PHE A 65 -2.85 -0.78 -7.71
C PHE A 65 -3.31 -0.13 -6.40
N ARG A 66 -3.50 1.19 -6.37
CA ARG A 66 -3.87 1.93 -5.14
C ARG A 66 -5.06 1.36 -4.37
N ASP A 67 -6.05 0.84 -5.11
CA ASP A 67 -7.24 0.24 -4.51
C ASP A 67 -6.89 -1.08 -3.81
N ARG A 68 -6.01 -1.90 -4.41
CA ARG A 68 -5.52 -3.14 -3.81
C ARG A 68 -4.60 -2.87 -2.62
N ILE A 69 -3.66 -1.93 -2.77
CA ILE A 69 -2.77 -1.49 -1.68
C ILE A 69 -3.63 -1.10 -0.47
N CYS A 70 -4.59 -0.20 -0.66
CA CYS A 70 -5.41 0.25 0.45
C CYS A 70 -6.26 -0.89 1.05
N LYS A 71 -6.73 -1.84 0.23
CA LYS A 71 -7.48 -3.02 0.71
C LYS A 71 -6.60 -3.98 1.53
N VAL A 72 -5.38 -4.25 1.08
CA VAL A 72 -4.43 -5.16 1.75
C VAL A 72 -3.96 -4.57 3.09
N PHE A 73 -3.71 -3.26 3.14
CA PHE A 73 -3.31 -2.60 4.38
C PHE A 73 -4.50 -2.26 5.29
N SER A 74 -5.74 -2.26 4.79
CA SER A 74 -6.91 -1.97 5.62
C SER A 74 -7.32 -3.21 6.41
N SER A 75 -6.98 -3.23 7.70
CA SER A 75 -7.43 -4.27 8.63
C SER A 75 -8.96 -4.31 8.78
N SER A 76 -9.62 -3.18 8.52
CA SER A 76 -11.08 -3.12 8.44
C SER A 76 -11.50 -3.34 6.98
N ASN A 77 -12.11 -4.49 6.67
CA ASN A 77 -12.64 -4.78 5.34
C ASN A 77 -13.81 -3.83 4.93
N ASP A 78 -14.15 -2.88 5.81
CA ASP A 78 -15.10 -1.77 5.61
C ASP A 78 -14.55 -0.61 4.76
N GLY A 79 -13.28 -0.65 4.35
CA GLY A 79 -12.68 0.41 3.51
C GLY A 79 -12.26 1.66 4.29
N ASP A 80 -12.03 1.50 5.60
CA ASP A 80 -11.53 2.53 6.51
C ASP A 80 -10.14 2.13 7.03
N CYS A 81 -9.11 2.94 6.74
CA CYS A 81 -7.76 2.71 7.24
C CYS A 81 -7.54 3.39 8.59
N THR A 82 -7.04 2.65 9.56
CA THR A 82 -6.59 3.20 10.84
C THR A 82 -5.24 3.90 10.69
N PHE A 83 -4.84 4.64 11.73
CA PHE A 83 -3.50 5.21 11.78
C PHE A 83 -2.41 4.12 11.77
N GLU A 84 -2.65 3.00 12.46
CA GLU A 84 -1.75 1.84 12.48
C GLU A 84 -1.60 1.23 11.08
N ASP A 85 -2.71 1.05 10.34
CA ASP A 85 -2.69 0.58 8.95
C ASP A 85 -1.87 1.52 8.04
N PHE A 86 -1.97 2.83 8.25
CA PHE A 86 -1.22 3.82 7.48
C PHE A 86 0.27 3.81 7.83
N LEU A 87 0.61 3.61 9.11
CA LEU A 87 1.98 3.44 9.56
C LEU A 87 2.58 2.16 8.97
N ASP A 88 1.86 1.06 9.00
CA ASP A 88 2.28 -0.23 8.44
C ASP A 88 2.56 -0.10 6.94
N MET A 89 1.64 0.51 6.20
CA MET A 89 1.82 0.84 4.79
C MET A 89 3.11 1.66 4.56
N MET A 90 3.29 2.76 5.29
CA MET A 90 4.50 3.60 5.17
C MET A 90 5.78 2.86 5.57
N SER A 91 5.69 1.91 6.49
CA SER A 91 6.79 1.05 6.94
C SER A 91 7.20 0.07 5.85
N VAL A 92 6.25 -0.64 5.25
CA VAL A 92 6.50 -1.59 4.15
C VAL A 92 7.06 -0.88 2.92
N PHE A 93 6.55 0.30 2.57
CA PHE A 93 7.10 1.11 1.47
C PHE A 93 8.46 1.73 1.79
N SER A 94 8.93 1.67 3.03
CA SER A 94 10.22 2.24 3.43
C SER A 94 11.40 1.43 2.89
N GLU A 95 12.48 2.10 2.52
CA GLU A 95 13.72 1.44 2.10
C GLU A 95 14.31 0.51 3.17
N MET A 96 14.03 0.78 4.44
CA MET A 96 14.53 -0.02 5.57
C MET A 96 13.76 -1.34 5.79
N ALA A 97 12.60 -1.53 5.15
CA ALA A 97 11.82 -2.75 5.33
C ALA A 97 12.49 -3.96 4.65
N PRO A 98 12.52 -5.14 5.31
CA PRO A 98 13.08 -6.35 4.74
C PRO A 98 12.41 -6.71 3.40
N LYS A 99 13.21 -7.22 2.47
CA LYS A 99 12.70 -7.65 1.15
C LYS A 99 11.60 -8.71 1.27
N ALA A 100 11.70 -9.62 2.24
CA ALA A 100 10.70 -10.66 2.49
C ALA A 100 9.31 -10.08 2.81
N VAL A 101 9.26 -9.08 3.69
CA VAL A 101 8.00 -8.39 4.05
C VAL A 101 7.43 -7.67 2.82
N LYS A 102 8.27 -6.95 2.07
CA LYS A 102 7.83 -6.28 0.83
C LYS A 102 7.28 -7.27 -0.20
N ALA A 103 7.92 -8.43 -0.34
CA ALA A 103 7.46 -9.48 -1.23
C ALA A 103 6.11 -10.02 -0.78
N GLU A 104 5.94 -10.36 0.50
CA GLU A 104 4.66 -10.85 1.05
C GLU A 104 3.51 -9.87 0.76
N HIS A 105 3.70 -8.59 1.05
CA HIS A 105 2.68 -7.58 0.75
C HIS A 105 2.46 -7.38 -0.75
N ALA A 106 3.51 -7.44 -1.57
CA ALA A 106 3.38 -7.37 -3.02
C ALA A 106 2.57 -8.55 -3.57
N PHE A 107 2.82 -9.77 -3.10
CA PHE A 107 2.02 -10.96 -3.43
C PHE A 107 0.55 -10.74 -3.11
N ARG A 108 0.21 -10.32 -1.88
CA ARG A 108 -1.19 -10.00 -1.50
C ARG A 108 -1.83 -8.89 -2.34
N ILE A 109 -1.04 -7.95 -2.86
CA ILE A 109 -1.54 -6.88 -3.72
C ILE A 109 -1.89 -7.42 -5.12
N PHE A 110 -1.07 -8.36 -5.63
CA PHE A 110 -1.22 -8.95 -6.95
C PHE A 110 -2.20 -10.12 -7.02
N ASP A 111 -2.31 -10.90 -5.95
CA ASP A 111 -3.38 -11.88 -5.77
C ASP A 111 -4.71 -11.14 -5.70
N PHE A 112 -5.60 -11.31 -6.68
CA PHE A 112 -6.91 -10.64 -6.73
C PHE A 112 -8.02 -11.46 -6.10
N ASP A 113 -7.99 -12.78 -6.23
CA ASP A 113 -9.02 -13.72 -5.79
C ASP A 113 -8.86 -14.18 -4.34
N GLY A 114 -7.69 -13.92 -3.73
CA GLY A 114 -7.37 -14.15 -2.34
C GLY A 114 -7.04 -15.62 -2.04
N ASP A 115 -6.51 -16.36 -3.01
CA ASP A 115 -6.14 -17.77 -2.85
C ASP A 115 -4.69 -17.98 -2.40
N ASP A 116 -3.97 -16.89 -2.08
CA ASP A 116 -2.55 -16.86 -1.72
C ASP A 116 -1.61 -17.37 -2.85
N MET A 117 -2.13 -17.46 -4.08
CA MET A 117 -1.39 -17.78 -5.29
C MET A 117 -1.61 -16.68 -6.34
N ILE A 118 -0.67 -16.53 -7.28
CA ILE A 118 -0.84 -15.61 -8.41
C ILE A 118 -1.08 -16.47 -9.65
N GLY A 119 -2.34 -16.62 -10.02
CA GLY A 119 -2.74 -17.39 -11.18
C GLY A 119 -2.64 -16.61 -12.50
N VAL A 120 -2.99 -17.29 -13.58
CA VAL A 120 -3.11 -16.70 -14.94
C VAL A 120 -4.03 -15.47 -14.94
N SER A 121 -5.14 -15.54 -14.21
CA SER A 121 -6.14 -14.48 -14.12
C SER A 121 -5.60 -13.24 -13.42
N ASP A 122 -4.83 -13.42 -12.35
CA ASP A 122 -4.21 -12.34 -11.59
C ASP A 122 -3.12 -11.66 -12.41
N LEU A 123 -2.21 -12.44 -12.99
CA LEU A 123 -1.15 -11.93 -13.87
C LEU A 123 -1.74 -11.14 -15.04
N ARG A 124 -2.83 -11.63 -15.63
CA ARG A 124 -3.58 -10.91 -16.66
C ARG A 124 -4.02 -9.54 -16.18
N GLU A 125 -4.66 -9.47 -15.01
CA GLU A 125 -5.18 -8.21 -14.48
C GLU A 125 -4.05 -7.26 -14.05
N VAL A 126 -2.93 -7.79 -13.53
CA VAL A 126 -1.71 -7.02 -13.24
C VAL A 126 -1.14 -6.40 -14.51
N ILE A 127 -0.92 -7.19 -15.56
CA ILE A 127 -0.34 -6.75 -16.83
C ILE A 127 -1.26 -5.70 -17.49
N GLU A 128 -2.56 -5.93 -17.50
CA GLU A 128 -3.53 -4.97 -18.06
C GLU A 128 -3.50 -3.64 -17.31
N ARG A 129 -3.42 -3.67 -15.97
CA ARG A 129 -3.30 -2.45 -15.14
C ARG A 129 -1.97 -1.72 -15.31
N LEU A 130 -0.87 -2.45 -15.57
CA LEU A 130 0.45 -1.86 -15.82
C LEU A 130 0.54 -1.22 -17.22
N CYS A 131 -0.01 -1.86 -18.24
CA CYS A 131 -0.08 -1.30 -19.60
C CYS A 131 -0.99 -0.07 -19.65
N GLY A 132 -2.00 -0.03 -18.77
CA GLY A 132 -2.93 1.09 -18.67
C GLY A 132 -3.89 1.17 -19.85
N PRO A 133 -4.80 2.15 -19.84
CA PRO A 133 -5.88 2.25 -20.84
C PRO A 133 -5.39 2.60 -22.25
N GLU A 134 -4.15 3.07 -22.41
CA GLU A 134 -3.57 3.49 -23.69
C GLU A 134 -2.98 2.32 -24.49
N LEU A 135 -2.55 1.25 -23.82
CA LEU A 135 -1.98 0.05 -24.43
C LEU A 135 -2.86 -1.16 -24.12
N LYS A 136 -4.02 -1.23 -24.77
CA LYS A 136 -4.82 -2.46 -24.76
C LYS A 136 -4.11 -3.52 -25.58
N LEU A 137 -3.41 -4.43 -24.89
CA LEU A 137 -2.85 -5.63 -25.48
C LEU A 137 -3.99 -6.50 -26.03
N ALA A 138 -3.74 -7.17 -27.15
CA ALA A 138 -4.65 -8.20 -27.63
C ALA A 138 -4.64 -9.38 -26.65
N ASP A 139 -5.77 -10.08 -26.53
CA ASP A 139 -5.90 -11.24 -25.62
C ASP A 139 -4.80 -12.28 -25.87
N SER A 140 -4.43 -12.49 -27.14
CA SER A 140 -3.35 -13.40 -27.53
C SER A 140 -1.96 -12.98 -27.05
N GLU A 141 -1.65 -11.68 -27.09
CA GLU A 141 -0.36 -11.15 -26.60
C GLU A 141 -0.29 -11.26 -25.09
N LEU A 142 -1.39 -10.94 -24.42
CA LEU A 142 -1.49 -11.03 -22.98
C LEU A 142 -1.37 -12.48 -22.50
N GLN A 143 -2.03 -13.43 -23.17
CA GLN A 143 -1.86 -14.87 -22.90
C GLN A 143 -0.41 -15.31 -23.08
N THR A 144 0.26 -14.85 -24.15
CA THR A 144 1.67 -15.16 -24.39
C THR A 144 2.57 -14.61 -23.29
N LEU A 145 2.33 -13.37 -22.83
CA LEU A 145 3.10 -12.77 -21.73
C LEU A 145 2.88 -13.52 -20.42
N VAL A 146 1.64 -13.87 -20.08
CA VAL A 146 1.33 -14.62 -18.86
C VAL A 146 1.98 -16.01 -18.92
N GLN A 147 1.90 -16.69 -20.06
CA GLN A 147 2.53 -17.99 -20.24
C GLN A 147 4.05 -17.91 -20.10
N ASN A 148 4.71 -16.90 -20.70
CA ASN A 148 6.15 -16.71 -20.56
C ASN A 148 6.55 -16.42 -19.10
N VAL A 149 5.74 -15.65 -18.37
CA VAL A 149 5.99 -15.36 -16.95
C VAL A 149 5.87 -16.64 -16.12
N LEU A 150 4.85 -17.45 -16.36
CA LEU A 150 4.69 -18.74 -15.69
C LEU A 150 5.83 -19.68 -16.05
N GLU A 151 6.19 -19.85 -17.33
CA GLU A 151 7.31 -20.73 -17.72
C GLU A 151 8.66 -20.34 -17.08
N GLU A 152 8.88 -19.06 -16.75
CA GLU A 152 10.12 -18.63 -16.07
C GLU A 152 10.03 -18.65 -14.53
N ALA A 153 8.84 -18.49 -13.95
CA ALA A 153 8.67 -18.29 -12.51
C ALA A 153 7.97 -19.44 -11.79
N ASP A 154 7.15 -20.23 -12.50
CA ASP A 154 6.52 -21.46 -12.03
C ASP A 154 7.56 -22.59 -12.09
N LEU A 155 8.05 -23.00 -10.92
CA LEU A 155 9.08 -24.04 -10.79
C LEU A 155 8.48 -25.44 -10.60
N ASP A 156 7.21 -25.52 -10.22
CA ASP A 156 6.47 -26.73 -9.91
C ASP A 156 5.41 -27.10 -10.96
N ASP A 157 5.29 -26.30 -12.03
CA ASP A 157 4.35 -26.48 -13.15
C ASP A 157 2.89 -26.57 -12.67
N ASP A 158 2.54 -25.85 -11.59
CA ASP A 158 1.19 -25.85 -11.02
C ASP A 158 0.26 -24.83 -11.71
N GLY A 159 0.81 -23.99 -12.61
CA GLY A 159 0.10 -22.97 -13.35
C GLY A 159 -0.17 -21.69 -12.56
N ALA A 160 0.48 -21.52 -11.41
CA ALA A 160 0.38 -20.37 -10.54
C ALA A 160 1.75 -20.02 -9.92
N LEU A 161 1.84 -18.84 -9.30
CA LEU A 161 3.02 -18.49 -8.51
C LEU A 161 2.64 -18.51 -7.03
N SER A 162 3.18 -19.49 -6.31
CA SER A 162 3.07 -19.56 -4.86
C SER A 162 4.22 -18.78 -4.19
N PHE A 163 4.00 -18.33 -2.95
CA PHE A 163 5.04 -17.65 -2.16
C PHE A 163 6.07 -18.62 -1.54
N ALA A 164 5.96 -19.93 -1.80
CA ALA A 164 6.60 -21.01 -1.04
C ALA A 164 7.98 -21.43 -1.57
#